data_AF-W2CP48-F1
#
_entry.id   AF-W2CP48-F1
#
_cell.length_a   1.000
_cell.length_b   1.000
_cell.length_c   1.000
_cell.angle_alpha   90.00
_cell.angle_beta   90.00
_cell.angle_gamma   90.00
#
_symmetry.space_group_name_H-M   'P 1'
#
loop_
_entity.id
_entity.type
_entity.pdbx_description
1 polymer ?
#
loop_
_entity_poly.entity_id
_entity_poly.type
_entity_poly.pdbx_seq_one_letter_code
_entity_poly.pdbx_strand_id
1 'polypeptide(L)'
;MKKTVVINKPGLRKYDNPLHVQFHSETYDIVHAVDPTKLGMPDDVMPEWRGNIDTEISNNRDAQADANTALMMEKDEERDRLVLFIIASVRNALLLSDADMVAAAKRLSVMTRRYAGIQKESFDRETADILGFLADLKDAKYTADVTKLGLDPVVTKLEAVNTEFRKIYKERRETEVEKTHLPPSGKVRPETDALYERVILVLQWNYVYGKAPVDPNVIAQVAEAMNKQTDRIETVYRQSLAQRKAAGDKKPKEPKTPKDPKEPKQPKDPKPTPDPKQPEQPKKPDEKPKDPKKPDDGNPDIKLPEE
;
A
#
# COMPACT_ATOMS: atom_id res chain seq x y z
N MET A 1 33.48 -32.00 -32.33
CA MET A 1 33.10 -31.58 -30.96
C MET A 1 31.59 -31.44 -30.90
N LYS A 2 30.92 -32.03 -29.90
CA LYS A 2 29.51 -31.69 -29.63
C LYS A 2 29.47 -30.22 -29.18
N LYS A 3 28.63 -29.39 -29.81
CA LYS A 3 28.39 -28.02 -29.35
C LYS A 3 27.72 -28.10 -27.98
N THR A 4 28.01 -27.19 -27.05
CA THR A 4 27.31 -27.12 -25.76
C THR A 4 25.82 -26.83 -25.98
N VAL A 5 24.98 -27.35 -25.09
CA VAL A 5 23.56 -26.95 -25.06
C VAL A 5 23.46 -25.48 -24.63
N VAL A 6 22.56 -24.73 -25.28
CA VAL A 6 22.33 -23.31 -24.98
C VAL A 6 21.19 -23.18 -23.98
N ILE A 7 21.45 -22.52 -22.87
CA ILE A 7 20.44 -22.14 -21.86
C ILE A 7 20.49 -20.62 -21.72
N ASN A 8 19.38 -19.96 -22.04
CA ASN A 8 19.21 -18.52 -21.99
C ASN A 8 19.16 -18.07 -20.53
N LYS A 9 19.94 -17.05 -20.20
CA LYS A 9 19.95 -16.44 -18.87
C LYS A 9 19.20 -15.12 -18.90
N PRO A 10 18.03 -15.01 -18.27
CA PRO A 10 17.37 -13.73 -18.15
C PRO A 10 18.15 -12.82 -17.18
N GLY A 11 17.93 -11.52 -17.29
CA GLY A 11 18.47 -10.56 -16.32
C GLY A 11 17.72 -10.61 -14.99
N LEU A 12 17.92 -11.62 -14.15
CA LEU A 12 17.15 -11.89 -12.92
C LEU A 12 17.07 -10.71 -11.94
N ARG A 13 18.11 -9.87 -11.89
CA ARG A 13 18.15 -8.64 -11.07
C ARG A 13 17.07 -7.62 -11.42
N LYS A 14 16.54 -7.65 -12.65
CA LYS A 14 15.50 -6.70 -13.12
C LYS A 14 14.09 -7.07 -12.68
N TYR A 15 13.90 -8.28 -12.13
CA TYR A 15 12.62 -8.78 -11.68
C TYR A 15 12.32 -8.29 -10.26
N ASP A 16 11.06 -7.92 -10.04
CA ASP A 16 10.53 -7.74 -8.69
C ASP A 16 10.43 -9.10 -7.98
N ASN A 17 10.21 -9.10 -6.66
CA ASN A 17 10.20 -10.33 -5.86
C ASN A 17 9.19 -11.38 -6.39
N PRO A 18 7.94 -11.02 -6.73
CA PRO A 18 6.99 -11.98 -7.30
C PRO A 18 7.46 -12.62 -8.61
N LEU A 19 7.97 -11.82 -9.55
CA LEU A 19 8.39 -12.35 -10.84
C LEU A 19 9.68 -13.18 -10.72
N HIS A 20 10.56 -12.80 -9.80
CA HIS A 20 11.79 -13.55 -9.50
C HIS A 20 11.48 -14.95 -8.97
N VAL A 21 10.63 -15.05 -7.95
CA VAL A 21 10.26 -16.35 -7.37
C VAL A 21 9.45 -17.20 -8.35
N GLN A 22 8.58 -16.59 -9.16
CA GLN A 22 7.84 -17.29 -10.21
C GLN A 22 8.79 -17.90 -11.25
N PHE A 23 9.80 -17.14 -11.69
CA PHE A 23 10.80 -17.63 -12.62
C PHE A 23 11.47 -18.88 -12.06
N HIS A 24 12.06 -18.78 -10.87
CA HIS A 24 12.78 -19.90 -10.25
C HIS A 24 11.88 -21.09 -9.98
N SER A 25 10.62 -20.88 -9.56
CA SER A 25 9.65 -21.95 -9.32
C SER A 25 9.35 -22.75 -10.59
N GLU A 26 9.00 -22.07 -11.69
CA GLU A 26 8.71 -22.77 -12.95
C GLU A 26 9.95 -23.46 -13.53
N THR A 27 11.12 -22.84 -13.42
CA THR A 27 12.37 -23.46 -13.87
C THR A 27 12.75 -24.68 -13.02
N TYR A 28 12.55 -24.60 -11.70
CA TYR A 28 12.73 -25.72 -10.78
C TYR A 28 11.84 -26.90 -11.18
N ASP A 29 10.55 -26.67 -11.42
CA ASP A 29 9.60 -27.72 -11.80
C ASP A 29 10.01 -28.43 -13.10
N ILE A 30 10.54 -27.69 -14.09
CA ILE A 30 11.08 -28.26 -15.33
C ILE A 30 12.23 -29.23 -15.06
N VAL A 31 13.18 -28.85 -14.21
CA VAL A 31 14.35 -29.67 -13.89
C VAL A 31 13.96 -30.85 -12.99
N HIS A 32 13.08 -30.61 -12.03
CA HIS A 32 12.62 -31.60 -11.04
C HIS A 32 11.73 -32.69 -11.65
N ALA A 33 11.02 -32.40 -12.75
CA ALA A 33 10.21 -33.37 -13.46
C ALA A 33 11.03 -34.51 -14.11
N VAL A 34 12.35 -34.39 -14.15
CA VAL A 34 13.27 -35.35 -14.75
C VAL A 34 14.10 -36.05 -13.68
N ASP A 35 14.37 -37.33 -13.90
CA ASP A 35 15.27 -38.11 -13.05
C ASP A 35 16.65 -37.41 -12.93
N PRO A 36 17.08 -37.01 -11.71
CA PRO A 36 18.31 -36.26 -11.51
C PRO A 36 19.56 -37.03 -11.97
N THR A 37 19.53 -38.36 -11.98
CA THR A 37 20.65 -39.19 -12.46
C THR A 37 20.85 -39.06 -13.98
N LYS A 38 19.78 -38.80 -14.74
CA LYS A 38 19.83 -38.54 -16.18
C LYS A 38 20.44 -37.17 -16.51
N LEU A 39 20.37 -36.24 -15.57
CA LEU A 39 20.95 -34.91 -15.67
C LEU A 39 22.38 -34.86 -15.11
N GLY A 40 22.76 -35.84 -14.30
CA GLY A 40 23.97 -35.82 -13.47
C GLY A 40 23.92 -34.70 -12.44
N MET A 41 22.72 -34.41 -11.91
CA MET A 41 22.50 -33.38 -10.90
C MET A 41 23.04 -33.84 -9.54
N PRO A 42 23.87 -33.06 -8.85
CA PRO A 42 24.28 -33.35 -7.49
C PRO A 42 23.08 -33.37 -6.52
N ASP A 43 23.11 -34.26 -5.54
CA ASP A 43 21.98 -34.51 -4.62
C ASP A 43 21.63 -33.29 -3.74
N ASP A 44 22.59 -32.38 -3.53
CA ASP A 44 22.43 -31.17 -2.71
C ASP A 44 21.72 -30.03 -3.46
N VAL A 45 21.91 -29.93 -4.78
CA VAL A 45 21.53 -28.72 -5.55
C VAL A 45 20.01 -28.51 -5.58
N MET A 46 19.23 -29.55 -5.88
CA MET A 46 17.78 -29.40 -6.01
C MET A 46 17.11 -29.11 -4.66
N PRO A 47 17.41 -29.82 -3.56
CA PRO A 47 16.86 -29.48 -2.25
C PRO A 47 17.22 -28.08 -1.77
N GLU A 48 18.48 -27.64 -1.93
CA GLU A 48 18.90 -26.29 -1.55
C GLU A 48 18.17 -25.22 -2.37
N TRP A 49 18.07 -25.42 -3.70
CA TRP A 49 17.38 -24.48 -4.56
C TRP A 49 15.90 -24.38 -4.20
N ARG A 50 15.26 -25.51 -3.90
CA ARG A 50 13.87 -25.54 -3.42
C ARG A 50 13.69 -24.79 -2.11
N GLY A 51 14.59 -25.01 -1.14
CA GLY A 51 14.54 -24.32 0.16
C GLY A 51 14.62 -22.80 0.02
N ASN A 52 15.47 -22.31 -0.88
CA ASN A 52 15.56 -20.88 -1.17
C ASN A 52 14.31 -20.35 -1.88
N ILE A 53 13.75 -21.09 -2.85
CA ILE A 53 12.48 -20.74 -3.49
C ILE A 53 11.35 -20.63 -2.45
N ASP A 54 11.22 -21.60 -1.54
CA ASP A 54 10.19 -21.58 -0.49
C ASP A 54 10.37 -20.41 0.48
N THR A 55 11.62 -20.04 0.77
CA THR A 55 11.95 -18.83 1.54
C THR A 55 11.55 -17.56 0.78
N GLU A 56 11.81 -17.49 -0.53
CA GLU A 56 11.37 -16.36 -1.36
C GLU A 56 9.86 -16.26 -1.50
N ILE A 57 9.15 -17.39 -1.62
CA ILE A 57 7.68 -17.45 -1.62
C ILE A 57 7.15 -16.86 -0.31
N SER A 58 7.75 -17.25 0.82
CA SER A 58 7.37 -16.77 2.15
C SER A 58 7.62 -15.26 2.30
N ASN A 59 8.76 -14.77 1.82
CA ASN A 59 9.05 -13.33 1.76
C ASN A 59 8.05 -12.56 0.87
N ASN A 60 7.58 -13.16 -0.22
CA ASN A 60 6.64 -12.50 -1.14
C ASN A 60 5.20 -12.37 -0.59
N ARG A 61 4.88 -12.96 0.57
CA ARG A 61 3.60 -12.71 1.29
C ARG A 61 3.44 -11.25 1.73
N ASP A 62 4.44 -10.39 1.53
CA ASP A 62 4.37 -8.93 1.76
C ASP A 62 3.20 -8.25 1.05
N ALA A 63 2.92 -8.57 -0.22
CA ALA A 63 1.79 -7.96 -0.95
C ALA A 63 0.42 -8.34 -0.33
N GLN A 64 0.30 -9.53 0.26
CA GLN A 64 -0.88 -9.94 1.00
C GLN A 64 -0.96 -9.24 2.37
N ALA A 65 0.18 -8.99 3.02
CA ALA A 65 0.23 -8.23 4.26
C ALA A 65 -0.20 -6.77 4.07
N ASP A 66 0.15 -6.14 2.94
CA ASP A 66 -0.31 -4.79 2.58
C ASP A 66 -1.82 -4.77 2.33
N ALA A 67 -2.35 -5.75 1.57
CA ALA A 67 -3.78 -5.90 1.35
C ALA A 67 -4.55 -6.15 2.66
N ASN A 68 -4.01 -7.00 3.54
CA ASN A 68 -4.58 -7.26 4.86
C ASN A 68 -4.55 -6.02 5.75
N THR A 69 -3.51 -5.19 5.66
CA THR A 69 -3.42 -3.93 6.41
C THR A 69 -4.50 -2.95 5.96
N ALA A 70 -4.69 -2.77 4.64
CA ALA A 70 -5.74 -1.91 4.11
C ALA A 70 -7.14 -2.38 4.55
N LEU A 71 -7.43 -3.68 4.42
CA LEU A 71 -8.70 -4.26 4.83
C LEU A 71 -8.91 -4.17 6.35
N MET A 72 -7.86 -4.39 7.14
CA MET A 72 -7.90 -4.24 8.60
C MET A 72 -8.29 -2.81 8.98
N MET A 73 -7.69 -1.80 8.37
CA MET A 73 -8.01 -0.39 8.62
C MET A 73 -9.44 -0.03 8.19
N GLU A 74 -9.91 -0.57 7.06
CA GLU A 74 -11.31 -0.36 6.62
C GLU A 74 -12.30 -0.95 7.64
N LYS A 75 -12.02 -2.15 8.14
CA LYS A 75 -12.86 -2.80 9.16
C LYS A 75 -12.82 -2.04 10.47
N ASP A 76 -11.66 -1.53 10.86
CA ASP A 76 -11.49 -0.65 12.01
C ASP A 76 -12.39 0.59 11.93
N GLU A 77 -12.30 1.32 10.82
CA GLU A 77 -13.12 2.51 10.58
C GLU A 77 -14.62 2.19 10.59
N GLU A 78 -15.00 1.00 10.08
CA GLU A 78 -16.37 0.52 10.14
C GLU A 78 -16.82 0.23 11.58
N ARG A 79 -15.99 -0.38 12.42
CA ARG A 79 -16.29 -0.59 13.86
C ARG A 79 -16.49 0.74 14.58
N ASP A 80 -15.59 1.69 14.37
CA ASP A 80 -15.63 3.03 14.95
C ASP A 80 -16.95 3.73 14.63
N ARG A 81 -17.33 3.69 13.36
CA ARG A 81 -18.57 4.30 12.85
C ARG A 81 -19.80 3.66 13.50
N LEU A 82 -19.83 2.34 13.64
CA LEU A 82 -20.95 1.60 14.21
C LEU A 82 -21.09 1.88 15.72
N VAL A 83 -19.98 1.86 16.47
CA VAL A 83 -19.96 2.21 17.89
C VAL A 83 -20.47 3.64 18.10
N LEU A 84 -19.93 4.58 17.33
CA LEU A 84 -20.35 5.99 17.39
C LEU A 84 -21.83 6.13 17.07
N PHE A 85 -22.31 5.45 16.03
CA PHE A 85 -23.71 5.48 15.63
C PHE A 85 -24.64 4.98 16.74
N ILE A 86 -24.33 3.85 17.38
CA ILE A 86 -25.15 3.30 18.47
C ILE A 86 -25.22 4.30 19.63
N ILE A 87 -24.07 4.81 20.08
CA ILE A 87 -24.00 5.77 21.20
C ILE A 87 -24.74 7.07 20.86
N ALA A 88 -24.55 7.60 19.64
CA ALA A 88 -25.24 8.80 19.19
C ALA A 88 -26.74 8.60 19.07
N SER A 89 -27.19 7.45 18.58
CA SER A 89 -28.62 7.11 18.45
C SER A 89 -29.30 7.08 19.81
N VAL A 90 -28.67 6.46 20.82
CA VAL A 90 -29.18 6.45 22.20
C VAL A 90 -29.24 7.87 22.78
N ARG A 91 -28.23 8.71 22.53
CA ARG A 91 -28.24 10.12 22.99
C ARG A 91 -29.34 10.93 22.32
N ASN A 92 -29.51 10.79 21.01
CA ASN A 92 -30.54 11.51 20.25
C ASN A 92 -31.95 11.06 20.62
N ALA A 93 -32.13 9.77 20.95
CA ALA A 93 -33.40 9.24 21.39
C ALA A 93 -33.94 9.86 22.70
N LEU A 94 -33.07 10.52 23.49
CA LEU A 94 -33.49 11.30 24.67
C LEU A 94 -34.28 12.57 24.32
N LEU A 95 -34.20 13.03 23.07
CA LEU A 95 -34.84 14.26 22.59
C LEU A 95 -36.15 13.99 21.83
N LEU A 96 -36.55 12.72 21.69
CA LEU A 96 -37.79 12.34 21.03
C LEU A 96 -39.01 12.80 21.84
N SER A 97 -40.13 13.03 21.16
CA SER A 97 -41.40 13.32 21.81
C SER A 97 -42.09 12.08 22.39
N ASP A 98 -41.68 10.89 21.96
CA ASP A 98 -42.20 9.61 22.45
C ASP A 98 -41.60 9.29 23.83
N ALA A 99 -42.40 9.41 24.89
CA ALA A 99 -41.98 9.21 26.28
C ALA A 99 -41.42 7.80 26.55
N ASP A 100 -41.91 6.83 25.79
CA ASP A 100 -41.64 5.41 25.92
C ASP A 100 -40.27 5.06 25.30
N MET A 101 -39.96 5.68 24.16
CA MET A 101 -38.62 5.68 23.54
C MET A 101 -37.61 6.41 24.41
N VAL A 102 -37.98 7.57 24.98
CA VAL A 102 -37.11 8.34 25.88
C VAL A 102 -36.77 7.55 27.15
N ALA A 103 -37.73 6.80 27.71
CA ALA A 103 -37.48 5.95 28.88
C ALA A 103 -36.49 4.81 28.58
N ALA A 104 -36.61 4.18 27.41
CA ALA A 104 -35.64 3.18 26.93
C ALA A 104 -34.25 3.79 26.73
N ALA A 105 -34.18 4.94 26.05
CA ALA A 105 -32.95 5.68 25.84
C ALA A 105 -32.25 6.09 27.16
N LYS A 106 -33.02 6.51 28.17
CA LYS A 106 -32.47 6.82 29.51
C LYS A 106 -31.78 5.61 30.13
N ARG A 107 -32.37 4.42 30.07
CA ARG A 107 -31.77 3.18 30.58
C ARG A 107 -30.49 2.81 29.81
N LEU A 108 -30.54 2.84 28.48
CA LEU A 108 -29.38 2.55 27.63
C LEU A 108 -28.25 3.58 27.78
N SER A 109 -28.57 4.85 28.04
CA SER A 109 -27.59 5.93 28.15
C SER A 109 -26.58 5.70 29.27
N VAL A 110 -27.00 5.07 30.37
CA VAL A 110 -26.14 4.78 31.53
C VAL A 110 -25.07 3.74 31.17
N MET A 111 -25.46 2.70 30.42
CA MET A 111 -24.55 1.65 29.97
C MET A 111 -23.64 2.16 28.84
N THR A 112 -24.23 2.72 27.78
CA THR A 112 -23.48 3.18 26.59
C THR A 112 -22.44 4.26 26.91
N ARG A 113 -22.64 5.06 27.97
CA ARG A 113 -21.66 6.07 28.40
C ARG A 113 -20.33 5.47 28.86
N ARG A 114 -20.32 4.22 29.34
CA ARG A 114 -19.08 3.52 29.77
C ARG A 114 -18.15 3.23 28.60
N TYR A 115 -18.72 3.06 27.40
CA TYR A 115 -18.02 2.77 26.15
C TYR A 115 -17.77 4.03 25.31
N ALA A 116 -17.92 5.22 25.90
CA ALA A 116 -17.71 6.46 25.17
C ALA A 116 -16.21 6.66 24.87
N GLY A 117 -15.86 6.68 23.59
CA GLY A 117 -14.49 6.98 23.15
C GLY A 117 -13.61 5.75 22.90
N ILE A 118 -14.15 4.53 22.99
CA ILE A 118 -13.38 3.28 22.80
C ILE A 118 -12.68 3.21 21.44
N GLN A 119 -13.22 3.88 20.40
CA GLN A 119 -12.61 4.00 19.07
C GLN A 119 -11.23 4.70 19.05
N LYS A 120 -10.82 5.31 20.17
CA LYS A 120 -9.52 5.99 20.29
C LYS A 120 -8.46 5.13 20.99
N GLU A 121 -8.84 3.95 21.47
CA GLU A 121 -7.94 3.02 22.13
C GLU A 121 -7.10 2.24 21.12
N SER A 122 -6.15 1.43 21.61
CA SER A 122 -5.45 0.49 20.75
C SER A 122 -6.39 -0.60 20.25
N PHE A 123 -6.11 -1.18 19.07
CA PHE A 123 -6.93 -2.25 18.47
C PHE A 123 -7.28 -3.39 19.44
N ASP A 124 -6.32 -3.82 20.26
CA ASP A 124 -6.56 -4.90 21.25
C ASP A 124 -7.57 -4.48 22.33
N ARG A 125 -7.46 -3.25 22.84
CA ARG A 125 -8.35 -2.71 23.87
C ARG A 125 -9.73 -2.42 23.32
N GLU A 126 -9.79 -1.71 22.19
CA GLU A 126 -11.05 -1.42 21.50
C GLU A 126 -11.80 -2.72 21.16
N THR A 127 -11.09 -3.75 20.69
CA THR A 127 -11.69 -5.08 20.45
C THR A 127 -12.31 -5.66 21.72
N ALA A 128 -11.60 -5.62 22.85
CA ALA A 128 -12.11 -6.12 24.12
C ALA A 128 -13.32 -5.30 24.61
N ASP A 129 -13.26 -3.98 24.47
CA ASP A 129 -14.34 -3.08 24.85
C ASP A 129 -15.57 -3.25 23.96
N ILE A 130 -15.42 -3.47 22.65
CA ILE A 130 -16.52 -3.79 21.73
C ILE A 130 -17.18 -5.12 22.12
N LEU A 131 -16.40 -6.13 22.52
CA LEU A 131 -16.97 -7.40 22.99
C LEU A 131 -17.80 -7.20 24.27
N GLY A 132 -17.29 -6.39 25.21
CA GLY A 132 -18.06 -6.00 26.40
C GLY A 132 -19.33 -5.22 26.05
N PHE A 133 -19.23 -4.27 25.12
CA PHE A 133 -20.35 -3.45 24.69
C PHE A 133 -21.44 -4.29 24.02
N LEU A 134 -21.07 -5.23 23.15
CA LEU A 134 -22.00 -6.18 22.53
C LEU A 134 -22.65 -7.10 23.57
N ALA A 135 -21.90 -7.57 24.56
CA ALA A 135 -22.45 -8.39 25.64
C ALA A 135 -23.50 -7.61 26.45
N ASP A 136 -23.20 -6.36 26.81
CA ASP A 136 -24.15 -5.48 27.51
C ASP A 136 -25.38 -5.16 26.66
N LEU A 137 -25.22 -4.86 25.37
CA LEU A 137 -26.35 -4.58 24.46
C LEU A 137 -27.28 -5.79 24.30
N LYS A 138 -26.74 -7.00 24.39
CA LYS A 138 -27.47 -8.27 24.27
C LYS A 138 -27.93 -8.85 25.59
N ASP A 139 -27.56 -8.23 26.71
CA ASP A 139 -28.03 -8.65 28.02
C ASP A 139 -29.56 -8.53 28.10
N ALA A 140 -30.22 -9.51 28.70
CA ALA A 140 -31.67 -9.57 28.81
C ALA A 140 -32.28 -8.30 29.45
N LYS A 141 -31.50 -7.56 30.24
CA LYS A 141 -31.87 -6.27 30.82
C LYS A 141 -32.08 -5.16 29.77
N TYR A 142 -31.38 -5.20 28.63
CA TYR A 142 -31.34 -4.10 27.66
C TYR A 142 -31.87 -4.47 26.27
N THR A 143 -32.01 -5.76 25.92
CA THR A 143 -32.47 -6.19 24.59
C THR A 143 -33.79 -5.55 24.16
N ALA A 144 -34.78 -5.50 25.05
CA ALA A 144 -36.07 -4.86 24.73
C ALA A 144 -35.93 -3.36 24.41
N ASP A 145 -35.03 -2.65 25.10
CA ASP A 145 -34.77 -1.23 24.84
C ASP A 145 -33.99 -1.04 23.53
N VAL A 146 -33.05 -1.93 23.23
CA VAL A 146 -32.29 -1.95 21.95
C VAL A 146 -33.24 -2.14 20.77
N THR A 147 -34.15 -3.10 20.86
CA THR A 147 -35.18 -3.33 19.83
C THR A 147 -36.13 -2.16 19.71
N LYS A 148 -36.54 -1.57 20.83
CA LYS A 148 -37.43 -0.40 20.83
C LYS A 148 -36.80 0.78 20.09
N LEU A 149 -35.49 1.01 20.24
CA LEU A 149 -34.77 2.04 19.49
C LEU A 149 -34.35 1.62 18.06
N GLY A 150 -34.70 0.41 17.62
CA GLY A 150 -34.38 -0.09 16.28
C GLY A 150 -32.90 -0.34 16.04
N LEU A 151 -32.14 -0.65 17.10
CA LEU A 151 -30.67 -0.78 17.03
C LEU A 151 -30.20 -2.19 16.66
N ASP A 152 -31.07 -3.20 16.68
CA ASP A 152 -30.72 -4.61 16.39
C ASP A 152 -29.86 -4.82 15.13
N PRO A 153 -30.19 -4.20 13.97
CA PRO A 153 -29.40 -4.40 12.75
C PRO A 153 -27.96 -3.89 12.90
N VAL A 154 -27.78 -2.78 13.61
CA VAL A 154 -26.47 -2.15 13.81
C VAL A 154 -25.64 -2.95 14.82
N VAL A 155 -26.27 -3.44 15.89
CA VAL A 155 -25.62 -4.32 16.87
C VAL A 155 -25.14 -5.61 16.20
N THR A 156 -25.99 -6.24 15.40
CA THR A 156 -25.63 -7.44 14.63
C THR A 156 -24.47 -7.16 13.67
N LYS A 157 -24.49 -6.01 13.00
CA LYS A 157 -23.42 -5.61 12.08
C LYS A 157 -22.10 -5.36 12.83
N LEU A 158 -22.13 -4.69 13.98
CA LEU A 158 -20.94 -4.44 14.79
C LEU A 158 -20.28 -5.76 15.23
N GLU A 159 -21.07 -6.75 15.63
CA GLU A 159 -20.56 -8.08 15.98
C GLU A 159 -19.87 -8.77 14.80
N ALA A 160 -20.50 -8.75 13.62
CA ALA A 160 -19.94 -9.35 12.41
C ALA A 160 -18.61 -8.67 12.04
N VAL A 161 -18.59 -7.33 11.96
CA VAL A 161 -17.40 -6.55 11.59
C VAL A 161 -16.27 -6.74 12.62
N ASN A 162 -16.59 -6.76 13.91
CA ASN A 162 -15.58 -7.03 14.95
C ASN A 162 -15.00 -8.44 14.85
N THR A 163 -15.81 -9.42 14.48
CA THR A 163 -15.34 -10.80 14.25
C THR A 163 -14.40 -10.87 13.04
N GLU A 164 -14.75 -10.20 11.94
CA GLU A 164 -13.90 -10.09 10.75
C GLU A 164 -12.57 -9.39 11.05
N PHE A 165 -12.61 -8.24 11.75
CA PHE A 165 -11.42 -7.51 12.17
C PHE A 165 -10.48 -8.41 12.98
N ARG A 166 -11.01 -9.10 14.00
CA ARG A 166 -10.21 -9.99 14.86
C ARG A 166 -9.52 -11.10 14.08
N LYS A 167 -10.18 -11.65 13.06
CA LYS A 167 -9.60 -12.65 12.18
C LYS A 167 -8.42 -12.09 11.39
N ILE A 168 -8.63 -10.96 10.70
CA ILE A 168 -7.58 -10.31 9.88
C ILE A 168 -6.40 -9.88 10.77
N TYR A 169 -6.69 -9.31 11.94
CA TYR A 169 -5.68 -8.82 12.86
C TYR A 169 -4.80 -9.95 13.40
N LYS A 170 -5.40 -11.11 13.69
CA LYS A 170 -4.67 -12.32 14.09
C LYS A 170 -3.79 -12.85 12.95
N GLU A 171 -4.36 -13.01 11.74
CA GLU A 171 -3.62 -13.50 10.57
C GLU A 171 -2.43 -12.60 10.23
N ARG A 172 -2.58 -11.27 10.37
CA ARG A 172 -1.49 -10.32 10.21
C ARG A 172 -0.37 -10.55 11.23
N ARG A 173 -0.70 -10.66 12.52
CA ARG A 173 0.31 -10.90 13.58
C ARG A 173 1.07 -12.20 13.36
N GLU A 174 0.38 -13.27 12.96
CA GLU A 174 1.01 -14.56 12.66
C GLU A 174 1.95 -14.43 11.45
N THR A 175 1.51 -13.73 10.39
CA THR A 175 2.34 -13.46 9.20
C THR A 175 3.57 -12.60 9.52
N GLU A 176 3.44 -11.60 10.40
CA GLU A 176 4.58 -10.74 10.81
C GLU A 176 5.60 -11.54 11.63
N VAL A 177 5.16 -12.40 12.56
CA VAL A 177 6.06 -13.27 13.33
C VAL A 177 6.81 -14.23 12.41
N GLU A 178 6.13 -14.88 11.46
CA GLU A 178 6.78 -15.74 10.46
C GLU A 178 7.91 -14.99 9.73
N LYS A 179 7.68 -13.73 9.33
CA LYS A 179 8.69 -12.92 8.63
C LYS A 179 9.90 -12.55 9.47
N THR A 180 9.75 -12.33 10.79
CA THR A 180 10.90 -11.96 11.64
C THR A 180 12.01 -13.01 11.70
N HIS A 181 11.69 -14.26 11.33
CA HIS A 181 12.64 -15.36 11.30
C HIS A 181 13.18 -15.68 9.90
N LEU A 182 12.65 -15.05 8.85
CA LEU A 182 13.08 -15.31 7.47
C LEU A 182 14.31 -14.46 7.10
N PRO A 183 15.29 -15.02 6.37
CA PRO A 183 16.34 -14.22 5.79
C PRO A 183 15.76 -13.23 4.77
N PRO A 184 16.23 -11.97 4.76
CA PRO A 184 15.71 -10.94 3.86
C PRO A 184 15.95 -11.31 2.39
N SER A 185 15.04 -10.93 1.49
CA SER A 185 15.15 -11.22 0.05
C SER A 185 16.47 -10.75 -0.57
N GLY A 186 17.07 -9.67 -0.05
CA GLY A 186 18.38 -9.19 -0.50
C GLY A 186 19.55 -10.16 -0.25
N LYS A 187 19.37 -11.15 0.65
CA LYS A 187 20.32 -12.24 0.89
C LYS A 187 19.92 -13.52 0.14
N VAL A 188 18.64 -13.87 0.19
CA VAL A 188 18.14 -15.13 -0.39
C VAL A 188 18.23 -15.12 -1.92
N ARG A 189 17.84 -14.01 -2.58
CA ARG A 189 17.82 -13.95 -4.06
C ARG A 189 19.18 -14.22 -4.70
N PRO A 190 20.30 -13.62 -4.24
CA PRO A 190 21.63 -13.97 -4.74
C PRO A 190 21.98 -15.46 -4.57
N GLU A 191 21.55 -16.09 -3.49
CA GLU A 191 21.81 -17.52 -3.23
C GLU A 191 20.96 -18.41 -4.16
N THR A 192 19.69 -18.07 -4.36
CA THR A 192 18.82 -18.71 -5.35
C THR A 192 19.39 -18.59 -6.77
N ASP A 193 19.86 -17.40 -7.15
CA ASP A 193 20.50 -17.15 -8.44
C ASP A 193 21.78 -17.98 -8.61
N ALA A 194 22.59 -18.10 -7.55
CA ALA A 194 23.81 -18.91 -7.57
C ALA A 194 23.51 -20.42 -7.73
N LEU A 195 22.44 -20.92 -7.11
CA LEU A 195 22.00 -22.31 -7.26
C LEU A 195 21.45 -22.58 -8.66
N TYR A 196 20.67 -21.66 -9.22
CA TYR A 196 20.24 -21.73 -10.62
C TYR A 196 21.43 -21.72 -11.58
N GLU A 197 22.44 -20.89 -11.34
CA GLU A 197 23.68 -20.88 -12.13
C GLU A 197 24.43 -22.20 -12.04
N ARG A 198 24.47 -22.81 -10.85
CA ARG A 198 25.04 -24.16 -10.65
C ARG A 198 24.26 -25.22 -11.44
N VAL A 199 22.93 -25.15 -11.47
CA VAL A 199 22.08 -26.03 -12.29
C VAL A 199 22.43 -25.90 -13.78
N ILE A 200 22.54 -24.68 -14.30
CA ILE A 200 22.94 -24.44 -15.70
C ILE A 200 24.31 -25.06 -15.98
N LEU A 201 25.30 -24.81 -15.11
CA LEU A 201 26.65 -25.32 -15.29
C LEU A 201 26.68 -26.85 -15.32
N VAL A 202 25.94 -27.51 -14.42
CA VAL A 202 25.81 -28.98 -14.39
C VAL A 202 25.23 -29.49 -15.70
N LEU A 203 24.11 -28.92 -16.16
CA LEU A 203 23.46 -29.33 -17.41
C LEU A 203 24.39 -29.16 -18.62
N GLN A 204 25.06 -28.00 -18.74
CA GLN A 204 25.98 -27.72 -19.84
C GLN A 204 27.18 -28.66 -19.85
N TRP A 205 27.78 -28.91 -18.67
CA TRP A 205 28.91 -29.81 -18.52
C TRP A 205 28.54 -31.25 -18.87
N ASN A 206 27.44 -31.75 -18.28
CA ASN A 206 27.00 -33.14 -18.45
C ASN A 206 26.44 -33.42 -19.85
N TYR A 207 25.95 -32.41 -20.57
CA TYR A 207 25.59 -32.56 -21.98
C TYR A 207 26.78 -32.99 -22.85
N VAL A 208 27.97 -32.44 -22.57
CA VAL A 208 29.19 -32.68 -23.37
C VAL A 208 30.00 -33.85 -22.82
N TYR A 209 30.15 -33.92 -21.49
CA TYR A 209 31.10 -34.81 -20.81
C TYR A 209 30.45 -35.87 -19.92
N GLY A 210 29.12 -35.87 -19.81
CA GLY A 210 28.37 -36.81 -19.00
C GLY A 210 28.60 -38.26 -19.42
N LYS A 211 28.63 -39.15 -18.44
CA LYS A 211 28.70 -40.61 -18.63
C LYS A 211 27.40 -41.25 -18.17
N ALA A 212 27.07 -42.41 -18.72
CA ALA A 212 25.90 -43.17 -18.28
C ALA A 212 25.87 -43.27 -16.74
N PRO A 213 24.72 -43.00 -16.07
CA PRO A 213 23.37 -42.93 -16.64
C PRO A 213 22.94 -41.60 -17.28
N VAL A 214 23.80 -40.57 -17.30
CA VAL A 214 23.50 -39.26 -17.88
C VAL A 214 23.08 -39.39 -19.35
N ASP A 215 21.99 -38.70 -19.71
CA ASP A 215 21.42 -38.70 -21.06
C ASP A 215 21.45 -37.28 -21.66
N PRO A 216 22.33 -37.02 -22.65
CA PRO A 216 22.40 -35.73 -23.32
C PRO A 216 21.11 -35.30 -24.03
N ASN A 217 20.28 -36.24 -24.50
CA ASN A 217 19.00 -35.90 -25.14
C ASN A 217 17.99 -35.37 -24.11
N VAL A 218 17.97 -35.98 -22.93
CA VAL A 218 17.14 -35.51 -21.82
C VAL A 218 17.60 -34.11 -21.37
N ILE A 219 18.90 -33.87 -21.27
CA ILE A 219 19.45 -32.55 -20.96
C ILE A 219 19.04 -31.51 -22.02
N ALA A 220 19.07 -31.87 -23.31
CA ALA A 220 18.64 -30.97 -24.38
C ALA A 220 17.15 -30.60 -24.26
N GLN A 221 16.28 -31.55 -23.92
CA GLN A 221 14.85 -31.30 -23.72
C GLN A 221 14.60 -30.37 -22.52
N VAL A 222 15.31 -30.59 -21.41
CA VAL A 222 15.24 -29.71 -20.23
C VAL A 222 15.69 -28.30 -20.60
N ALA A 223 16.81 -28.15 -21.30
CA ALA A 223 17.31 -26.85 -21.74
C ALA A 223 16.33 -26.12 -22.68
N GLU A 224 15.70 -26.83 -23.62
CA GLU A 224 14.68 -26.26 -24.50
C GLU A 224 13.46 -25.78 -23.70
N ALA A 225 12.99 -26.57 -22.74
CA ALA A 225 11.89 -26.20 -21.85
C ALA A 225 12.23 -24.95 -21.00
N MET A 226 13.44 -24.89 -20.44
CA MET A 226 13.93 -23.73 -19.68
C MET A 226 14.00 -22.47 -20.56
N ASN A 227 14.46 -22.59 -21.81
CA ASN A 227 14.52 -21.46 -22.74
C ASN A 227 13.12 -20.94 -23.08
N LYS A 228 12.18 -21.84 -23.35
CA LYS A 228 10.78 -21.47 -23.63
C LYS A 228 10.13 -20.77 -22.44
N GLN A 229 10.41 -21.24 -21.22
CA GLN A 229 9.93 -20.61 -19.99
C GLN A 229 10.57 -19.23 -19.78
N THR A 230 11.87 -19.09 -20.03
CA THR A 230 12.57 -17.80 -20.02
C THR A 230 11.92 -16.80 -20.97
N ASP A 231 11.66 -17.19 -22.23
CA ASP A 231 11.04 -16.33 -23.24
C ASP A 231 9.63 -15.89 -22.84
N ARG A 232 8.85 -16.80 -22.24
CA ARG A 232 7.52 -16.52 -21.70
C ARG A 232 7.58 -15.48 -20.58
N ILE A 233 8.46 -15.67 -19.59
CA ILE A 233 8.61 -14.76 -18.44
C ILE A 233 9.10 -13.38 -18.91
N GLU A 234 10.07 -13.32 -19.81
CA GLU A 234 10.53 -12.04 -20.36
C GLU A 234 9.42 -11.30 -21.14
N THR A 235 8.55 -12.04 -21.83
CA THR A 235 7.40 -11.47 -22.53
C THR A 235 6.41 -10.85 -21.53
N VAL A 236 6.09 -11.56 -20.45
CA VAL A 236 5.24 -11.04 -19.36
C VAL A 236 5.86 -9.80 -18.72
N TYR A 237 7.16 -9.81 -18.46
CA TYR A 237 7.89 -8.66 -17.92
C TYR A 237 7.80 -7.43 -18.85
N ARG A 238 8.06 -7.62 -20.15
CA ARG A 238 7.98 -6.54 -21.16
C ARG A 238 6.55 -5.97 -21.26
N GLN A 239 5.54 -6.82 -21.21
CA GLN A 239 4.13 -6.39 -21.20
C GLN A 239 3.79 -5.59 -19.95
N SER A 240 4.20 -6.04 -18.76
CA SER A 240 3.99 -5.33 -17.50
C SER A 240 4.64 -3.93 -17.52
N LEU A 241 5.88 -3.83 -18.00
CA LEU A 241 6.55 -2.54 -18.15
C LEU A 241 5.82 -1.60 -19.12
N ALA A 242 5.36 -2.12 -20.27
CA ALA A 242 4.60 -1.33 -21.23
C ALA A 242 3.27 -0.82 -20.64
N GLN A 243 2.57 -1.65 -19.86
CA GLN A 243 1.34 -1.27 -19.17
C GLN A 243 1.60 -0.19 -18.10
N ARG A 244 2.64 -0.36 -17.27
CA ARG A 244 3.03 0.64 -16.26
C ARG A 244 3.40 1.98 -16.91
N LYS A 245 4.13 1.96 -18.02
CA LYS A 245 4.46 3.17 -18.79
C LYS A 245 3.20 3.85 -19.33
N ALA A 246 2.32 3.08 -19.97
CA ALA A 246 1.06 3.61 -20.50
C ALA A 246 0.12 4.15 -19.41
N ALA A 247 0.14 3.58 -18.19
CA ALA A 247 -0.60 4.09 -17.05
C ALA A 247 0.03 5.37 -16.47
N GLY A 248 1.36 5.46 -16.42
CA GLY A 248 2.08 6.67 -16.00
C GLY A 248 1.92 7.84 -16.98
N ASP A 249 1.84 7.57 -18.28
CA ASP A 249 1.58 8.57 -19.32
C ASP A 249 0.11 9.08 -19.27
N LYS A 250 -0.81 8.24 -18.77
CA LYS A 250 -2.17 8.64 -18.42
C LYS A 250 -2.19 9.28 -17.02
N LYS A 251 -1.56 10.44 -16.85
CA LYS A 251 -1.86 11.30 -15.68
C LYS A 251 -3.38 11.45 -15.55
N PRO A 252 -3.97 11.34 -14.36
CA PRO A 252 -5.34 11.77 -14.15
C PRO A 252 -5.44 13.21 -14.67
N LYS A 253 -6.41 13.50 -15.55
CA LYS A 253 -6.79 14.89 -15.76
C LYS A 253 -7.07 15.43 -14.36
N GLU A 254 -6.34 16.46 -13.95
CA GLU A 254 -6.62 17.18 -12.71
C GLU A 254 -8.14 17.38 -12.64
N PRO A 255 -8.79 17.02 -11.51
CA PRO A 255 -10.16 17.44 -11.29
C PRO A 255 -10.14 18.95 -11.47
N LYS A 256 -10.88 19.46 -12.46
CA LYS A 256 -11.05 20.91 -12.60
C LYS A 256 -11.57 21.39 -11.25
N THR A 257 -10.73 22.09 -10.50
CA THR A 257 -11.16 22.85 -9.33
C THR A 257 -12.35 23.68 -9.78
N PRO A 258 -13.52 23.56 -9.13
CA PRO A 258 -14.60 24.51 -9.35
C PRO A 258 -14.00 25.90 -9.12
N LYS A 259 -14.10 26.78 -10.12
CA LYS A 259 -13.64 28.16 -9.96
C LYS A 259 -14.34 28.73 -8.73
N ASP A 260 -13.54 29.22 -7.78
CA ASP A 260 -14.06 29.96 -6.63
C ASP A 260 -15.05 31.03 -7.13
N PRO A 261 -16.24 31.15 -6.51
CA PRO A 261 -17.16 32.23 -6.83
C PRO A 261 -16.42 33.55 -6.60
N LYS A 262 -16.40 34.41 -7.63
CA LYS A 262 -15.90 35.79 -7.50
C LYS A 262 -16.56 36.43 -6.29
N GLU A 263 -15.75 36.88 -5.33
CA GLU A 263 -16.19 37.80 -4.29
C GLU A 263 -16.92 38.99 -4.94
N PRO A 264 -18.07 39.43 -4.40
CA PRO A 264 -18.73 40.62 -4.87
C PRO A 264 -17.81 41.83 -4.64
N LYS A 265 -17.54 42.61 -5.69
CA LYS A 265 -16.83 43.88 -5.57
C LYS A 265 -17.58 44.77 -4.56
N GLN A 266 -16.89 45.20 -3.50
CA GLN A 266 -17.36 46.30 -2.65
C GLN A 266 -17.68 47.53 -3.51
N PRO A 267 -18.78 48.25 -3.26
CA PRO A 267 -19.07 49.51 -3.93
C PRO A 267 -17.97 50.52 -3.61
N LYS A 268 -17.44 51.20 -4.62
CA LYS A 268 -16.53 52.33 -4.41
C LYS A 268 -17.32 53.50 -3.84
N ASP A 269 -16.79 54.11 -2.78
CA ASP A 269 -17.33 55.31 -2.18
C ASP A 269 -17.43 56.47 -3.19
N PRO A 270 -18.45 57.35 -3.06
CA PRO A 270 -18.71 58.43 -4.01
C PRO A 270 -17.63 59.52 -3.95
N LYS A 271 -17.29 60.05 -5.12
CA LYS A 271 -16.38 61.19 -5.31
C LYS A 271 -16.96 62.46 -4.68
N PRO A 272 -16.17 63.32 -4.00
CA PRO A 272 -16.68 64.58 -3.45
C PRO A 272 -17.00 65.59 -4.56
N THR A 273 -18.19 66.20 -4.50
CA THR A 273 -18.58 67.38 -5.29
C THR A 273 -18.07 68.68 -4.65
N PRO A 274 -17.89 69.75 -5.44
CA PRO A 274 -17.08 70.92 -5.09
C PRO A 274 -17.87 72.01 -4.35
N ASP A 275 -17.21 72.70 -3.41
CA ASP A 275 -17.74 73.93 -2.78
C ASP A 275 -17.21 75.21 -3.47
N PRO A 276 -18.03 76.29 -3.56
CA PRO A 276 -17.73 77.50 -4.32
C PRO A 276 -16.99 78.58 -3.52
N LYS A 277 -16.28 79.44 -4.27
CA LYS A 277 -15.32 80.50 -3.87
C LYS A 277 -15.90 81.66 -3.03
N GLN A 278 -15.04 82.27 -2.21
CA GLN A 278 -14.84 83.74 -2.12
C GLN A 278 -13.43 84.08 -1.56
N PRO A 279 -12.90 85.32 -1.74
CA PRO A 279 -11.61 85.49 -2.42
C PRO A 279 -10.54 86.31 -1.66
N GLU A 280 -9.29 86.12 -2.10
CA GLU A 280 -8.16 87.09 -2.16
C GLU A 280 -7.58 87.63 -0.84
N GLN A 281 -6.26 87.70 -0.58
CA GLN A 281 -5.04 87.98 -1.35
C GLN A 281 -3.83 87.80 -0.36
N PRO A 282 -2.54 88.05 -0.68
CA PRO A 282 -1.77 87.79 -1.90
C PRO A 282 -0.34 87.21 -1.67
N LYS A 283 0.17 86.57 -2.74
CA LYS A 283 1.58 86.54 -3.26
C LYS A 283 2.65 85.74 -2.47
N LYS A 284 3.12 84.58 -2.98
CA LYS A 284 4.09 84.32 -4.09
C LYS A 284 5.57 84.50 -3.66
N PRO A 285 6.58 83.83 -4.25
CA PRO A 285 6.52 82.70 -5.20
C PRO A 285 7.70 81.68 -5.13
N ASP A 286 7.65 80.71 -6.06
CA ASP A 286 8.79 80.07 -6.77
C ASP A 286 9.72 79.13 -5.96
N GLU A 287 10.23 78.00 -6.46
CA GLU A 287 10.39 77.51 -7.83
C GLU A 287 10.65 75.99 -7.82
N LYS A 288 10.45 75.39 -9.00
CA LYS A 288 10.55 73.97 -9.41
C LYS A 288 12.04 73.55 -9.61
N PRO A 289 12.40 72.35 -10.11
CA PRO A 289 12.27 71.01 -9.51
C PRO A 289 13.50 70.07 -9.80
N LYS A 290 13.32 68.76 -9.50
CA LYS A 290 13.83 67.57 -10.23
C LYS A 290 15.23 67.00 -9.90
N ASP A 291 15.18 65.77 -9.37
CA ASP A 291 15.94 64.56 -9.73
C ASP A 291 16.37 64.47 -11.22
N PRO A 292 17.47 63.76 -11.59
CA PRO A 292 17.46 62.28 -11.53
C PRO A 292 18.83 61.55 -11.35
N LYS A 293 18.80 60.35 -10.77
CA LYS A 293 19.91 59.38 -10.79
C LYS A 293 19.51 58.03 -11.42
N LYS A 294 20.24 57.65 -12.48
CA LYS A 294 20.59 56.29 -12.98
C LYS A 294 21.95 56.46 -13.71
N PRO A 295 22.82 55.46 -13.99
CA PRO A 295 22.66 53.99 -14.19
C PRO A 295 23.57 53.15 -13.23
N ASP A 296 23.34 51.86 -12.99
CA ASP A 296 23.66 50.61 -13.74
C ASP A 296 25.17 50.26 -13.93
N ASP A 297 25.47 49.05 -13.45
CA ASP A 297 26.51 48.05 -13.77
C ASP A 297 28.02 48.35 -13.77
N GLY A 298 28.76 47.47 -13.08
CA GLY A 298 30.20 47.32 -13.22
C GLY A 298 30.81 46.32 -12.24
N ASN A 299 30.72 45.02 -12.54
CA ASN A 299 31.67 44.00 -12.04
C ASN A 299 32.97 44.07 -12.88
N PRO A 300 34.15 43.76 -12.33
CA PRO A 300 34.67 42.41 -12.58
C PRO A 300 35.45 41.75 -11.41
N ASP A 301 35.35 40.42 -11.43
CA ASP A 301 36.17 39.40 -10.76
C ASP A 301 37.69 39.67 -10.74
N ILE A 302 38.39 39.15 -9.72
CA ILE A 302 39.64 38.36 -9.83
C ILE A 302 39.96 37.66 -8.48
N LYS A 303 39.91 36.31 -8.53
CA LYS A 303 40.79 35.22 -8.02
C LYS A 303 41.99 35.59 -7.09
N LEU A 304 42.55 34.76 -6.21
CA LEU A 304 42.40 33.39 -5.64
C LEU A 304 43.31 33.36 -4.36
N PRO A 305 43.23 32.36 -3.46
CA PRO A 305 44.07 32.26 -2.26
C PRO A 305 45.18 31.20 -2.37
N GLU A 306 46.17 31.24 -1.47
CA GLU A 306 46.90 30.06 -0.96
C GLU A 306 47.66 30.43 0.34
N GLU A 307 47.27 29.82 1.47
CA GLU A 307 48.05 28.83 2.24
C GLU A 307 47.11 28.10 3.23
#